data_AF-A0ABD0PSM7-F1
#
_entry.id   AF-A0ABD0PSM7-F1
#
_cell.length_a   1.000
_cell.length_b   1.000
_cell.length_c   1.000
_cell.angle_alpha   90.00
_cell.angle_beta   90.00
_cell.angle_gamma   90.00
#
_symmetry.space_group_name_H-M   'P 1'
#
loop_
_entity.id
_entity.type
_entity.pdbx_description
1 polymer ?
#
loop_
_entity_poly.entity_id
_entity_poly.type
_entity_poly.pdbx_seq_one_letter_code
_entity_poly.pdbx_strand_id
1 'polypeptide(L)' 'EQLCPPTFVVKMRNSRVLEGDGVRLECKVTASPAPQLYWKKDKEMLRIDPMRM' A
#
# COMPACT_ATOMS: atom_id res chain seq x y z
N GLU A 1 24.22 -4.47 11.69
CA GLU A 1 22.82 -4.65 11.25
C GLU A 1 22.78 -4.64 9.72
N GLN A 2 22.04 -5.56 9.08
CA GLN A 2 22.01 -5.66 7.61
C GLN A 2 21.08 -4.58 7.07
N LEU A 3 21.60 -3.70 6.22
CA LEU A 3 20.79 -2.75 5.45
C LEU A 3 20.26 -3.43 4.19
N CYS A 4 18.99 -3.19 3.86
CA CYS A 4 18.39 -3.71 2.63
C CYS A 4 17.35 -2.74 2.05
N PRO A 5 17.30 -2.60 0.71
CA PRO A 5 16.39 -1.68 0.06
C PRO A 5 14.94 -2.16 0.16
N PRO A 6 13.96 -1.24 0.16
CA PRO A 6 12.55 -1.59 0.14
C PRO A 6 12.20 -2.48 -1.05
N THR A 7 11.68 -3.67 -0.74
CA THR A 7 11.29 -4.66 -1.75
C THR A 7 9.90 -5.19 -1.45
N PHE A 8 9.03 -5.24 -2.47
CA PHE A 8 7.71 -5.86 -2.35
C PHE A 8 7.83 -7.37 -2.30
N VAL A 9 7.60 -7.94 -1.11
CA VAL A 9 7.49 -9.39 -0.90
C VAL A 9 6.13 -9.89 -1.37
N VAL A 10 5.08 -9.09 -1.17
CA VAL A 10 3.76 -9.31 -1.75
C VAL A 10 3.38 -8.07 -2.54
N LYS A 11 3.28 -8.25 -3.86
CA LYS A 11 2.82 -7.20 -4.79
C LYS A 11 1.30 -7.06 -4.70
N MET A 12 0.83 -5.82 -4.75
CA MET A 12 -0.59 -5.52 -4.90
C MET A 12 -1.10 -6.12 -6.23
N ARG A 13 -2.32 -6.65 -6.21
CA ARG A 13 -2.99 -7.21 -7.39
C ARG A 13 -4.18 -6.35 -7.78
N ASN A 14 -4.52 -6.40 -9.05
CA ASN A 14 -5.74 -5.77 -9.56
C ASN A 14 -6.95 -6.51 -8.99
N SER A 15 -7.99 -5.77 -8.62
CA SER A 15 -9.27 -6.30 -8.16
C SER A 15 -10.42 -5.65 -8.93
N ARG A 16 -11.55 -6.36 -9.03
CA ARG A 16 -12.82 -5.86 -9.56
C ARG A 16 -13.89 -6.16 -8.52
N VAL A 17 -14.68 -5.16 -8.18
CA VAL A 17 -15.78 -5.25 -7.21
C VAL A 17 -17.05 -4.65 -7.83
N LEU A 18 -18.20 -4.99 -7.28
CA LEU A 18 -19.48 -4.41 -7.69
C LEU A 18 -19.66 -3.02 -7.06
N GLU A 19 -20.59 -2.24 -7.62
CA GLU A 19 -20.98 -0.98 -7.01
C GLU A 19 -21.59 -1.20 -5.63
N GLY A 20 -21.20 -0.37 -4.66
CA GLY A 20 -21.62 -0.50 -3.26
C GLY A 20 -20.73 -1.42 -2.42
N ASP A 21 -19.91 -2.28 -3.03
CA ASP A 21 -19.00 -3.16 -2.31
C ASP A 21 -17.69 -2.46 -1.94
N GLY A 22 -17.15 -2.82 -0.77
CA GLY A 22 -15.81 -2.41 -0.36
C GLY A 22 -14.71 -3.21 -1.06
N VAL A 23 -13.53 -2.59 -1.25
CA VAL A 23 -12.34 -3.26 -1.77
C VAL A 23 -11.16 -3.08 -0.82
N ARG A 24 -10.40 -4.16 -0.60
CA ARG A 24 -9.14 -4.14 0.17
C ARG A 24 -7.96 -4.39 -0.76
N LEU A 25 -7.06 -3.41 -0.85
CA LEU A 25 -5.78 -3.52 -1.53
C LEU A 25 -4.67 -3.68 -0.50
N GLU A 26 -3.82 -4.69 -0.66
CA GLU A 26 -2.75 -5.01 0.28
C GLU A 26 -1.42 -5.24 -0.44
N CYS A 27 -0.32 -4.88 0.22
CA CYS A 27 1.03 -5.26 -0.17
C CYS A 27 1.89 -5.51 1.08
N LYS A 28 3.00 -6.24 0.92
CA LYS A 28 3.99 -6.43 1.99
C LYS A 28 5.36 -6.00 1.49
N VAL A 29 6.04 -5.17 2.27
CA VAL A 29 7.36 -4.62 1.95
C VAL A 29 8.34 -5.03 3.04
N THR A 30 9.53 -5.46 2.62
CA THR A 30 10.69 -5.65 3.50
C THR A 30 11.71 -4.55 3.24
N ALA A 31 12.27 -3.96 4.29
CA ALA A 31 13.35 -2.99 4.22
C ALA A 31 14.06 -2.86 5.58
N SER A 32 15.32 -2.43 5.56
CA SER A 32 16.09 -2.09 6.76
C SER A 32 16.95 -0.87 6.43
N PRO A 33 16.71 0.30 7.06
CA PRO A 33 15.72 0.58 8.13
C PRO A 33 14.25 0.56 7.64
N ALA A 34 13.30 0.70 8.57
CA ALA A 34 11.87 0.71 8.27
C ALA A 34 11.51 1.73 7.19
N PRO A 35 10.75 1.35 6.14
CA PRO A 35 10.46 2.23 5.03
C PRO A 35 9.28 3.17 5.33
N GLN A 36 9.24 4.31 4.64
CA GLN A 36 8.03 5.13 4.57
C GLN A 36 7.14 4.61 3.43
N LEU A 37 5.87 4.35 3.72
CA LEU A 37 4.89 3.84 2.77
C LEU A 37 3.83 4.90 2.49
N TYR A 38 3.41 4.99 1.23
CA TYR A 38 2.38 5.91 0.81
C TYR A 38 1.52 5.28 -0.29
N TRP A 39 0.24 5.65 -0.31
CA TRP A 39 -0.71 5.20 -1.31
C TRP A 39 -0.93 6.27 -2.37
N LYS A 40 -1.00 5.86 -3.63
CA LYS A 40 -1.34 6.75 -4.75
C LYS A 40 -2.53 6.23 -5.50
N LYS A 41 -3.40 7.14 -5.95
CA LYS A 41 -4.48 6.87 -6.88
C LYS A 41 -4.32 7.82 -8.06
N ASP A 42 -4.28 7.28 -9.27
CA ASP A 42 -4.17 8.06 -10.51
C ASP A 42 -3.00 9.06 -10.52
N LYS A 43 -1.85 8.63 -9.95
CA LYS A 43 -0.61 9.41 -9.76
C LYS A 43 -0.65 10.45 -8.64
N GLU A 44 -1.80 10.66 -7.99
CA GLU A 44 -1.95 11.57 -6.85
C GLU A 44 -1.78 10.85 -5.52
N MET A 45 -1.23 11.56 -4.53
CA MET A 45 -1.06 11.03 -3.18
C MET A 45 -2.41 10.92 -2.47
N LEU A 46 -2.78 9.74 -2.01
CA LEU A 46 -3.95 9.58 -1.17
C LEU A 46 -3.65 10.13 0.22
N ARG A 47 -4.43 11.11 0.63
CA ARG A 47 -4.48 11.53 2.03
C ARG A 47 -5.26 10.48 2.79
N ILE A 48 -4.56 9.75 3.66
CA ILE A 48 -5.18 8.86 4.61
C ILE A 48 -5.95 9.75 5.58
N ASP A 49 -7.28 9.71 5.51
CA ASP A 49 -8.14 10.36 6.49
C ASP A 49 -8.19 9.46 7.74
N PRO A 50 -7.61 9.88 8.87
CA PRO A 50 -7.60 9.08 10.09
C PRO A 50 -9.00 8.85 10.68
N MET A 51 -10.03 9.60 10.23
CA MET A 51 -11.42 9.43 10.69
C MET A 51 -12.21 8.38 9.89
N ARG A 52 -11.62 7.83 8.82
CA ARG A 52 -12.26 6.85 7.91
C ARG A 52 -11.70 5.43 8.03
N MET A 53 -10.93 5.15 9.08
CA MET A 53 -10.43 3.81 9.41
C MET A 53 -11.37 3.05 10.32
#